data_AF-A0A7X7EV44-F1
#
_entry.id   AF-A0A7X7EV44-F1
#
_cell.length_a   1.000
_cell.length_b   1.000
_cell.length_c   1.000
_cell.angle_alpha   90.00
_cell.angle_beta   90.00
_cell.angle_gamma   90.00
#
_symmetry.space_group_name_H-M   'P 1'
#
loop_
_entity.id
_entity.type
_entity.pdbx_description
1 polymer ?
#
loop_
_entity_poly.entity_id
_entity_poly.type
_entity_poly.pdbx_seq_one_letter_code
_entity_poly.pdbx_strand_id
1 'polypeptide(L)' 'MDIKLRDTFIKKWKKYFGDAELPITFYYTMSDTNAEWAEKPRGWSCIICELAKVRKGRSLMYNAERISCGGGKRYLGY' A
#
# COMPACT_ATOMS: atom_id res chain seq x y z
N MET A 1 12.76 -11.81 7.18
CA MET A 1 11.74 -11.21 8.08
C MET A 1 12.14 -11.49 9.51
N ASP A 2 12.20 -10.46 10.36
CA ASP A 2 12.45 -10.64 11.79
C ASP A 2 11.15 -11.08 12.50
N ILE A 3 11.16 -12.30 13.03
CA ILE A 3 10.01 -12.94 13.69
C ILE A 3 9.69 -12.23 15.02
N LYS A 4 10.71 -11.84 15.80
CA LYS A 4 10.51 -11.18 17.09
C LYS A 4 9.84 -9.82 16.89
N LEU A 5 10.26 -9.09 15.86
CA LEU A 5 9.65 -7.82 15.49
C LEU A 5 8.17 -8.00 15.10
N ARG A 6 7.87 -8.97 14.21
CA ARG A 6 6.51 -9.29 13.79
C ARG A 6 5.61 -9.58 14.99
N ASP A 7 6.03 -10.48 15.87
CA ASP A 7 5.20 -10.93 17.00
C ASP A 7 4.97 -9.80 18.01
N THR A 8 6.00 -8.96 18.23
CA THR A 8 5.89 -7.77 19.07
C THR A 8 4.91 -6.76 18.48
N PHE A 9 4.97 -6.53 17.16
CA PHE A 9 4.06 -5.63 16.47
C PHE A 9 2.61 -6.11 16.57
N ILE A 10 2.32 -7.38 16.25
CA ILE A 10 0.98 -7.95 16.31
C ILE A 10 0.41 -7.89 17.73
N LYS A 11 1.22 -8.21 18.75
CA LYS A 11 0.80 -8.11 20.15
C LYS A 11 0.43 -6.69 20.55
N LYS A 12 1.24 -5.70 20.15
CA LYS A 12 0.96 -4.28 20.42
C LYS A 12 -0.25 -3.80 19.62
N TRP A 13 -0.40 -4.20 18.37
CA TRP A 13 -1.54 -3.85 17.53
C TRP A 13 -2.84 -4.29 18.19
N LYS A 14 -2.95 -5.57 18.57
CA LYS A 14 -4.13 -6.10 19.28
C LYS A 14 -4.40 -5.36 20.60
N LYS A 15 -3.35 -4.99 21.35
CA LYS A 15 -3.50 -4.25 22.62
C LYS A 15 -4.09 -2.85 22.43
N TYR A 16 -3.66 -2.12 21.41
CA TYR A 16 -4.00 -0.70 21.25
C TYR A 16 -5.11 -0.44 20.23
N PHE A 17 -5.34 -1.36 19.30
CA PHE A 17 -6.30 -1.23 18.20
C PHE A 17 -7.37 -2.34 18.16
N GLY A 18 -7.31 -3.32 19.07
CA GLY A 18 -8.31 -4.38 19.18
C GLY A 18 -8.37 -5.24 17.92
N ASP A 19 -9.58 -5.35 17.36
CA ASP A 19 -9.88 -6.14 16.16
C ASP A 19 -9.75 -5.35 14.85
N ALA A 20 -9.18 -4.14 14.89
CA ALA A 20 -8.91 -3.38 13.69
C ALA A 20 -7.96 -4.14 12.75
N GLU A 21 -8.26 -4.12 11.44
CA GLU A 21 -7.39 -4.70 10.42
C GLU A 21 -5.97 -4.11 10.48
N LEU A 22 -4.96 -4.93 10.16
CA LEU A 22 -3.56 -4.49 10.13
C LEU A 22 -3.37 -3.30 9.18
N PRO A 23 -2.46 -2.36 9.47
CA PRO A 23 -2.30 -1.16 8.65
C PRO A 23 -1.72 -1.49 7.28
N ILE A 24 -2.02 -0.65 6.29
CA ILE A 24 -1.30 -0.66 5.01
C ILE A 24 0.02 0.09 5.21
N THR A 25 1.12 -0.52 4.78
CA THR A 25 2.42 0.14 4.73
C THR A 25 2.60 0.84 3.37
N PHE A 26 3.23 2.01 3.39
CA PHE A 26 3.47 2.83 2.21
C PHE A 26 4.80 3.54 2.35
N TYR A 27 5.59 3.57 1.27
CA TYR A 27 6.90 4.22 1.23
C TYR A 27 7.27 4.57 -0.21
N TYR A 28 8.22 5.50 -0.36
CA TYR A 28 8.82 5.85 -1.65
C TYR A 28 10.20 5.18 -1.81
N THR A 29 10.54 4.86 -3.05
CA THR A 29 11.82 4.28 -3.44
C THR A 29 12.17 4.75 -4.85
N MET A 30 13.46 4.87 -5.15
CA MET A 30 13.96 5.17 -6.49
C MET A 30 14.23 3.91 -7.31
N SER A 31 14.22 2.74 -6.67
CA SER A 31 14.48 1.44 -7.30
C SER A 31 13.24 0.56 -7.23
N ASP A 32 13.11 -0.30 -8.24
CA ASP A 32 12.16 -1.41 -8.21
C ASP A 32 12.35 -2.27 -6.96
N THR A 33 11.26 -2.88 -6.52
CA THR A 33 11.24 -3.76 -5.34
C THR A 33 10.70 -5.12 -5.74
N ASN A 34 10.57 -6.02 -4.77
CA ASN A 34 9.91 -7.31 -5.00
C ASN A 34 8.37 -7.20 -5.10
N ALA A 35 7.81 -6.00 -4.99
CA ALA A 35 6.38 -5.76 -5.17
C ALA A 35 6.01 -5.75 -6.66
N GLU A 36 4.80 -6.20 -6.97
CA GLU A 36 4.31 -6.20 -8.35
C GLU A 36 3.96 -4.78 -8.81
N TRP A 37 4.25 -4.46 -10.07
CA TRP A 37 3.76 -3.22 -10.66
C TRP A 37 2.22 -3.23 -10.71
N ALA A 38 1.61 -2.12 -10.27
CA ALA A 38 0.18 -1.90 -10.48
C ALA A 38 -0.14 -1.89 -11.98
N GLU A 39 -1.25 -2.51 -12.37
CA GLU A 39 -1.70 -2.51 -13.76
C GLU A 39 -1.89 -1.08 -14.26
N LYS A 40 -1.57 -0.82 -15.54
CA LYS A 40 -1.92 0.46 -16.14
C LYS A 40 -3.46 0.54 -16.21
N PRO A 41 -4.09 1.51 -15.54
CA PRO A 41 -5.53 1.55 -15.50
C PRO A 41 -6.07 1.86 -16.91
N ARG A 42 -7.08 1.11 -17.36
CA ARG A 42 -7.76 1.32 -18.66
C ARG A 42 -8.74 2.49 -18.64
N GLY A 43 -8.72 3.29 -17.57
CA GLY A 43 -9.65 4.38 -17.30
C GLY A 43 -9.33 5.04 -15.96
N TRP A 44 -10.30 5.76 -15.40
CA TRP A 44 -10.13 6.37 -14.10
C TRP A 44 -10.26 5.33 -12.98
N SER A 45 -9.28 5.30 -12.08
CA SER A 45 -9.32 4.57 -10.81
C SER A 45 -8.78 5.45 -9.70
N CYS A 46 -9.54 5.60 -8.62
CA CYS A 46 -9.08 6.32 -7.44
C CYS A 46 -8.00 5.50 -6.73
N ILE A 47 -6.95 6.17 -6.23
CA ILE A 47 -5.91 5.52 -5.44
C ILE A 47 -6.49 4.78 -4.23
N ILE A 48 -7.56 5.29 -3.62
CA ILE A 48 -8.25 4.65 -2.51
C ILE A 48 -8.86 3.30 -2.94
N CYS A 49 -9.42 3.20 -4.15
CA CYS A 49 -9.94 1.94 -4.69
C CYS A 49 -8.80 0.93 -4.93
N GLU A 50 -7.64 1.41 -5.39
CA GLU A 50 -6.45 0.58 -5.59
C GLU A 50 -5.92 0.01 -4.26
N LEU A 51 -6.02 0.76 -3.15
CA LEU A 51 -5.66 0.26 -1.82
C LEU A 51 -6.49 -0.94 -1.35
N ALA A 52 -7.68 -1.17 -1.92
CA ALA A 52 -8.45 -2.39 -1.61
C ALA A 52 -7.72 -3.66 -2.04
N LYS A 53 -6.92 -3.60 -3.12
CA LYS A 53 -6.06 -4.73 -3.56
C LYS A 53 -4.95 -4.98 -2.53
N VAL A 54 -4.39 -3.91 -1.98
CA VAL A 54 -3.34 -3.97 -0.95
C VAL A 54 -3.90 -4.52 0.36
N ARG A 55 -5.11 -4.10 0.74
CA ARG A 55 -5.83 -4.65 1.91
C ARG A 55 -6.04 -6.16 1.81
N LYS A 56 -6.21 -6.69 0.60
CA LYS A 56 -6.32 -8.14 0.32
C LYS A 56 -4.96 -8.87 0.30
N GLY A 57 -3.88 -8.22 0.70
CA GLY A 57 -2.56 -8.82 0.86
C GLY A 57 -1.60 -8.65 -0.33
N ARG A 58 -1.96 -7.86 -1.36
CA ARG A 58 -1.03 -7.60 -2.48
C ARG A 58 -0.05 -6.48 -2.12
N SER A 59 1.22 -6.68 -2.43
CA SER A 59 2.22 -5.60 -2.45
C SER A 59 2.30 -5.02 -3.86
N LEU A 60 1.98 -3.72 -3.99
CA LEU A 60 1.88 -3.04 -5.29
C LEU A 60 2.79 -1.81 -5.34
N MET A 61 3.45 -1.63 -6.48
CA MET A 61 4.27 -0.47 -6.80
C MET A 61 3.56 0.43 -7.83
N TYR A 62 3.58 1.73 -7.58
CA TYR A 62 2.94 2.75 -8.42
C TYR A 62 3.96 3.77 -8.91
N ASN A 63 3.62 4.43 -10.02
CA ASN A 63 4.32 5.60 -10.54
C ASN A 63 3.30 6.55 -11.18
N ALA A 64 3.77 7.69 -11.70
CA ALA A 64 2.94 8.70 -12.35
C ALA A 64 2.05 8.16 -13.50
N GLU A 65 2.51 7.13 -14.22
CA GLU A 65 1.76 6.52 -15.33
C GLU A 65 0.66 5.56 -14.85
N ARG A 66 0.80 4.99 -13.65
CA ARG A 66 -0.09 3.96 -13.10
C ARG A 66 -1.15 4.54 -12.17
N ILE A 67 -1.03 5.81 -11.82
CA ILE A 67 -2.03 6.57 -11.07
C ILE A 67 -2.84 7.41 -12.06
N SER A 68 -4.13 7.11 -12.21
CA SER A 68 -5.00 7.85 -13.13
C SER A 68 -5.82 8.95 -12.46
N CYS A 69 -6.06 8.90 -11.15
CA CYS A 69 -6.81 9.95 -10.46
C CYS A 69 -5.94 11.18 -10.14
N GLY A 70 -6.50 12.38 -10.34
CA GLY A 70 -5.79 13.65 -10.08
C GLY A 70 -5.39 13.83 -8.61
N GLY A 71 -6.23 13.36 -7.67
CA GLY A 71 -5.89 13.35 -6.25
C GLY A 71 -4.67 12.48 -5.97
N GLY A 72 -4.61 11.28 -6.54
CA GLY A 72 -3.46 10.39 -6.39
C GLY A 72 -2.17 11.03 -6.91
N LYS A 73 -2.19 11.67 -8.09
CA LYS A 73 -1.00 12.35 -8.63
C LYS A 73 -0.52 13.46 -7.69
N ARG A 74 -1.43 14.36 -7.29
CA ARG A 74 -1.11 15.48 -6.40
C ARG A 74 -0.59 15.04 -5.04
N TYR A 75 -1.27 14.11 -4.37
CA TYR A 75 -0.97 13.74 -2.98
C TYR A 75 0.14 12.69 -2.85
N LEU A 76 0.46 11.96 -3.93
CA LEU A 76 1.60 11.03 -3.97
C LEU A 76 2.87 11.62 -4.59
N GLY A 77 2.86 12.90 -4.96
CA GLY A 77 4.05 13.62 -5.44
C GLY A 77 4.45 13.31 -6.88
N TYR A 78 3.47 13.08 -7.77
CA TYR A 78 3.66 12.90 -9.22
C TYR A 78 3.08 14.04 -10.04
#